data_AF-A0A9D5MGK9-F1
#
_entry.id   AF-A0A9D5MGK9-F1
#
_cell.length_a   1.000
_cell.length_b   1.000
_cell.length_c   1.000
_cell.angle_alpha   90.00
_cell.angle_beta   90.00
_cell.angle_gamma   90.00
#
_symmetry.space_group_name_H-M   'P 1'
#
loop_
_entity.id
_entity.type
_entity.pdbx_description
1 polymer ?
#
loop_
_entity_poly.entity_id
_entity_poly.type
_entity_poly.pdbx_seq_one_letter_code
_entity_poly.pdbx_strand_id
1 'polypeptide(L)'
;MADRLFPRTTVAGVSLSRMIIGTNWILGWSHTSPAADHQIKRRYHDGESCVPMLSTFLDHGVDTIMGMLQQEKVMRDAVKAAEDATGRKLIVIDTPTMNVDDNEAARREARATIRRSKEAGATFCFLHHSSAEQLVNKNRHKIARLDDYTDMIRQEGMIPGLSAHMPELILYSDENGYDIETYIQLYNC
;
A
#
# COMPACT_ATOMS: atom_id res chain seq x y z
N MET A 1 32.22 0.54 -13.78
CA MET A 1 31.03 -0.25 -14.16
C MET A 1 29.84 0.67 -13.93
N ALA A 2 28.90 0.80 -14.87
CA ALA A 2 27.69 1.54 -14.58
C ALA A 2 27.01 0.86 -13.39
N ASP A 3 26.73 1.60 -12.31
CA ASP A 3 26.04 1.03 -11.15
C ASP A 3 24.71 0.43 -11.60
N ARG A 4 24.60 -0.88 -11.45
CA ARG A 4 23.43 -1.63 -11.88
C ARG A 4 22.31 -1.36 -10.88
N LEU A 5 21.38 -0.48 -11.25
CA LEU A 5 20.16 -0.21 -10.48
C LEU A 5 19.35 -1.49 -10.25
N PHE A 6 18.55 -1.48 -9.20
CA PHE A 6 17.71 -2.62 -8.81
C PHE A 6 16.75 -3.00 -9.95
N PRO A 7 16.54 -4.31 -10.21
CA PRO A 7 15.61 -4.76 -11.25
C PRO A 7 14.20 -4.19 -11.08
N ARG A 8 13.54 -3.92 -12.20
CA ARG A 8 12.19 -3.36 -12.26
C ARG A 8 11.21 -4.35 -12.89
N THR A 9 9.92 -4.13 -12.67
CA THR A 9 8.80 -4.82 -13.33
C THR A 9 7.75 -3.78 -13.75
N THR A 10 6.75 -4.17 -14.53
CA THR A 10 5.64 -3.29 -14.93
C THR A 10 4.32 -3.87 -14.44
N VAL A 11 3.50 -3.04 -13.79
CA VAL A 11 2.13 -3.38 -13.35
C VAL A 11 1.21 -2.26 -13.81
N ALA A 12 0.12 -2.58 -14.53
CA ALA A 12 -0.83 -1.60 -15.06
C ALA A 12 -0.16 -0.41 -15.81
N GLY A 13 0.92 -0.68 -16.55
CA GLY A 13 1.68 0.35 -17.26
C GLY A 13 2.64 1.19 -16.40
N VAL A 14 2.70 0.97 -15.08
CA VAL A 14 3.64 1.65 -14.17
C VAL A 14 4.87 0.77 -13.94
N SER A 15 6.07 1.32 -14.15
CA SER A 15 7.32 0.63 -13.85
C SER A 15 7.65 0.74 -12.36
N LEU A 16 7.73 -0.40 -11.67
CA LEU A 16 8.00 -0.52 -10.22
C LEU A 16 9.35 -1.18 -9.96
N SER A 17 9.99 -0.86 -8.84
CA SER A 17 11.13 -1.64 -8.34
C SER A 17 10.67 -3.04 -7.90
N ARG A 18 11.44 -4.08 -8.22
CA ARG A 18 11.12 -5.47 -7.82
C ARG A 18 11.30 -5.74 -6.32
N MET A 19 11.80 -4.75 -5.58
CA MET A 19 11.80 -4.69 -4.13
C MET A 19 10.97 -3.50 -3.71
N ILE A 20 10.16 -3.66 -2.66
CA ILE A 20 9.28 -2.62 -2.11
C ILE A 20 9.79 -2.25 -0.73
N ILE A 21 9.83 -0.96 -0.43
CA ILE A 21 10.14 -0.41 0.88
C ILE A 21 8.89 -0.60 1.76
N GLY A 22 8.96 -1.49 2.76
CA GLY A 22 7.89 -1.68 3.73
C GLY A 22 7.99 -0.70 4.91
N THR A 23 6.84 -0.25 5.43
CA THR A 23 6.81 0.80 6.46
C THR A 23 6.72 0.30 7.90
N ASN A 24 6.59 -1.00 8.16
CA ASN A 24 6.46 -1.54 9.53
C ASN A 24 7.64 -1.16 10.43
N TRP A 25 8.86 -1.23 9.90
CA TRP A 25 10.10 -0.86 10.59
C TRP A 25 10.35 0.66 10.65
N ILE A 26 9.37 1.46 10.24
CA ILE A 26 9.35 2.92 10.39
C ILE A 26 8.25 3.32 11.38
N LEU A 27 7.09 2.68 11.25
CA LEU A 27 5.86 3.04 11.98
C LEU A 27 5.68 2.32 13.32
N GLY A 28 6.61 1.43 13.68
CA GLY A 28 6.54 0.68 14.93
C GLY A 28 5.43 -0.35 14.90
N TRP A 29 5.44 -1.19 13.86
CA TRP A 29 4.62 -2.40 13.74
C TRP A 29 5.54 -3.61 13.75
N SER A 30 6.26 -3.82 14.86
CA SER A 30 7.32 -4.82 14.95
C SER A 30 6.78 -6.25 15.03
N HIS A 31 5.50 -6.42 15.40
CA HIS A 31 4.88 -7.71 15.72
C HIS A 31 5.64 -8.50 16.79
N THR A 32 6.33 -7.81 17.70
CA THR A 32 7.14 -8.44 18.76
C THR A 32 6.71 -7.97 20.14
N SER A 33 6.81 -6.67 20.43
CA SER A 33 6.43 -6.10 21.73
C SER A 33 6.26 -4.59 21.65
N PRO A 34 5.53 -3.97 22.60
CA PRO A 34 5.42 -2.52 22.68
C PRO A 34 6.79 -1.82 22.79
N ALA A 35 7.76 -2.43 23.49
CA ALA A 35 9.10 -1.87 23.63
C ALA A 35 9.83 -1.78 22.28
N ALA A 36 9.68 -2.79 21.42
CA ALA A 36 10.23 -2.78 20.07
C ALA A 36 9.54 -1.72 19.19
N ASP A 37 8.21 -1.60 19.28
CA ASP A 37 7.46 -0.55 18.56
C ASP A 37 7.91 0.86 18.98
N HIS A 38 8.09 1.09 20.29
CA HIS A 38 8.59 2.37 20.80
C HIS A 38 10.01 2.68 20.35
N GLN A 39 10.89 1.67 20.28
CA GLN A 39 12.25 1.85 19.76
C GLN A 39 12.24 2.30 18.29
N ILE A 40 11.40 1.67 17.47
CA ILE A 40 11.24 2.02 16.05
C ILE A 40 10.72 3.46 15.91
N LYS A 41 9.63 3.80 16.61
CA LYS A 41 9.03 5.14 16.59
C LYS A 41 9.98 6.22 17.10
N ARG A 42 10.85 5.90 18.05
CA ARG A 42 11.90 6.84 18.52
C ARG A 42 12.98 7.05 17.46
N ARG A 43 13.36 6.01 16.73
CA ARG A 43 14.35 6.10 15.64
C ARG A 43 13.81 6.89 14.44
N TYR A 44 12.52 6.76 14.16
CA TYR A 44 11.80 7.40 13.06
C TYR A 44 10.68 8.31 13.58
N HIS A 45 11.06 9.31 14.37
CA HIS A 45 10.10 10.16 15.10
C HIS A 45 9.48 11.26 14.24
N ASP A 46 10.08 11.55 13.08
CA ASP A 46 9.62 12.52 12.09
C ASP A 46 10.00 12.08 10.65
N GLY A 47 9.55 12.82 9.64
CA GLY A 47 9.85 12.51 8.24
C GLY A 47 11.35 12.59 7.91
N GLU A 48 12.05 13.59 8.45
CA GLU A 48 13.48 13.84 8.21
C GLU A 48 14.37 12.67 8.67
N SER A 49 14.04 12.07 9.81
CA SER A 49 14.77 10.94 10.37
C SER A 49 14.75 9.67 9.49
N CYS A 50 13.82 9.62 8.51
CA CYS A 50 13.70 8.56 7.52
C CYS A 50 14.56 8.81 6.26
N VAL A 51 14.94 10.07 5.98
CA VAL A 51 15.60 10.48 4.72
C VAL A 51 16.87 9.67 4.44
N PRO A 52 17.82 9.48 5.38
CA PRO A 52 19.04 8.72 5.06
C PRO A 52 18.75 7.29 4.56
N MET A 53 17.74 6.64 5.13
CA MET A 53 17.34 5.28 4.72
C MET A 53 16.65 5.32 3.35
N LEU A 54 15.70 6.24 3.14
CA LEU A 54 14.96 6.35 1.88
C LEU A 54 15.88 6.77 0.73
N SER A 55 16.81 7.70 0.94
CA SER A 55 17.83 8.08 -0.05
C SER A 55 18.68 6.88 -0.45
N THR A 56 19.07 6.02 0.51
CA THR A 56 19.83 4.79 0.20
C THR A 56 19.04 3.88 -0.75
N PHE A 57 17.74 3.69 -0.52
CA PHE A 57 16.90 2.90 -1.43
C PHE A 57 16.80 3.56 -2.82
N LEU A 58 16.52 4.86 -2.86
CA LEU A 58 16.37 5.63 -4.09
C LEU A 58 17.65 5.64 -4.93
N ASP A 59 18.82 5.77 -4.31
CA ASP A 59 20.13 5.74 -4.97
C ASP A 59 20.37 4.41 -5.69
N HIS A 60 19.87 3.31 -5.13
CA HIS A 60 19.95 1.97 -5.71
C HIS A 60 18.79 1.63 -6.65
N GLY A 61 17.87 2.56 -6.92
CA GLY A 61 16.73 2.35 -7.83
C GLY A 61 15.56 1.58 -7.22
N VAL A 62 15.47 1.54 -5.89
CA VAL A 62 14.34 1.01 -5.13
C VAL A 62 13.43 2.19 -4.78
N ASP A 63 12.41 2.41 -5.59
CA ASP A 63 11.58 3.61 -5.58
C ASP A 63 10.09 3.33 -5.31
N THR A 64 9.75 2.11 -4.92
CA THR A 64 8.37 1.73 -4.58
C THR A 64 8.23 1.55 -3.07
N ILE A 65 7.32 2.28 -2.44
CA ILE A 65 7.06 2.24 -0.99
C ILE A 65 5.61 1.83 -0.72
N MET A 66 5.38 1.03 0.31
CA MET A 66 4.07 0.49 0.64
C MET A 66 3.74 0.58 2.13
N GLY A 67 2.53 1.05 2.44
CA GLY A 67 2.00 1.12 3.79
C GLY A 67 0.68 1.89 3.87
N MET A 68 0.24 2.21 5.08
CA MET A 68 -0.96 3.03 5.31
C MET A 68 -0.60 4.53 5.35
N LEU A 69 -0.04 5.08 4.30
CA LEU A 69 0.41 6.47 4.24
C LEU A 69 -0.74 7.48 4.43
N GLN A 70 -1.98 7.13 4.05
CA GLN A 70 -3.13 8.03 4.24
C GLN A 70 -3.42 8.36 5.71
N GLN A 71 -3.10 7.48 6.64
CA GLN A 71 -3.29 7.72 8.09
C GLN A 71 -1.99 8.17 8.79
N GLU A 72 -0.83 7.96 8.17
CA GLU A 72 0.48 8.16 8.81
C GLU A 72 1.19 9.43 8.32
N LYS A 73 1.02 10.54 9.06
CA LYS A 73 1.65 11.83 8.71
C LYS A 73 3.17 11.70 8.57
N VAL A 74 3.83 10.96 9.46
CA VAL A 74 5.28 10.78 9.44
C VAL A 74 5.78 10.19 8.12
N MET A 75 5.01 9.28 7.52
CA MET A 75 5.36 8.69 6.23
C MET A 75 5.13 9.65 5.07
N ARG A 76 4.06 10.43 5.10
CA ARG A 76 3.82 11.47 4.07
C ARG A 76 4.93 12.52 4.10
N ASP A 77 5.35 12.94 5.30
CA ASP A 77 6.47 13.87 5.47
C ASP A 77 7.79 13.22 4.99
N ALA A 78 8.04 11.95 5.34
CA ALA A 78 9.24 11.21 4.94
C ALA A 78 9.35 11.04 3.42
N VAL A 79 8.25 10.70 2.74
CA VAL A 79 8.21 10.60 1.27
C VAL A 79 8.62 11.94 0.66
N LYS A 80 7.96 13.02 1.07
CA LYS A 80 8.26 14.37 0.56
C LYS A 80 9.71 14.77 0.81
N ALA A 81 10.21 14.60 2.03
CA ALA A 81 11.57 14.97 2.39
C ALA A 81 12.62 14.17 1.59
N ALA A 82 12.39 12.88 1.35
CA ALA A 82 13.27 12.06 0.53
C ALA A 82 13.24 12.45 -0.96
N GLU A 83 12.06 12.78 -1.50
CA GLU A 83 11.93 13.28 -2.87
C GLU A 83 12.63 14.63 -3.04
N ASP A 84 12.46 15.55 -2.09
CA ASP A 84 13.10 16.87 -2.09
C ASP A 84 14.64 16.76 -1.97
N ALA A 85 15.13 15.83 -1.13
CA ALA A 85 16.57 15.64 -0.91
C ALA A 85 17.29 14.97 -2.08
N THR A 86 16.62 14.08 -2.82
CA THR A 86 17.23 13.26 -3.88
C THR A 86 16.86 13.69 -5.29
N GLY A 87 15.79 14.46 -5.46
CA GLY A 87 15.17 14.76 -6.75
C GLY A 87 14.53 13.54 -7.44
N ARG A 88 14.36 12.41 -6.73
CA ARG A 88 13.78 11.16 -7.24
C ARG A 88 12.42 10.91 -6.61
N LYS A 89 11.44 10.50 -7.41
CA LYS A 89 10.09 10.22 -6.93
C LYS A 89 9.96 8.85 -6.29
N LEU A 90 9.10 8.74 -5.29
CA LEU A 90 8.63 7.48 -4.74
C LEU A 90 7.25 7.13 -5.32
N ILE A 91 7.10 5.88 -5.74
CA ILE A 91 5.83 5.30 -6.13
C ILE A 91 5.16 4.75 -4.88
N VAL A 92 4.04 5.36 -4.50
CA VAL A 92 3.31 5.01 -3.28
C VAL A 92 2.23 3.96 -3.59
N ILE A 93 2.31 2.83 -2.87
CA ILE A 93 1.25 1.84 -2.73
C ILE A 93 0.60 2.04 -1.36
N ASP A 94 -0.56 2.69 -1.32
CA ASP A 94 -1.29 2.88 -0.07
C ASP A 94 -2.18 1.67 0.21
N THR A 95 -2.21 1.18 1.46
CA THR A 95 -2.98 0.00 1.87
C THR A 95 -4.06 0.31 2.92
N PRO A 96 -5.05 1.17 2.62
CA PRO A 96 -6.04 1.59 3.61
C PRO A 96 -6.96 0.45 4.09
N THR A 97 -7.29 0.49 5.38
CA THR A 97 -8.42 -0.30 5.92
C THR A 97 -9.74 0.41 5.61
N MET A 98 -10.69 -0.31 5.05
CA MET A 98 -11.99 0.23 4.64
C MET A 98 -13.11 -0.18 5.61
N ASN A 99 -14.11 0.69 5.78
CA ASN A 99 -15.41 0.26 6.28
C ASN A 99 -16.11 -0.57 5.19
N VAL A 100 -16.47 -1.80 5.52
CA VAL A 100 -17.01 -2.80 4.60
C VAL A 100 -18.50 -3.10 4.80
N ASP A 101 -19.16 -2.43 5.74
CA ASP A 101 -20.59 -2.62 5.97
C ASP A 101 -21.41 -2.31 4.70
N ASP A 102 -22.50 -3.06 4.51
CA ASP A 102 -23.40 -2.90 3.36
C ASP A 102 -24.49 -1.85 3.62
N ASN A 103 -24.06 -0.59 3.73
CA ASN A 103 -24.95 0.55 3.79
C ASN A 103 -24.32 1.78 3.10
N GLU A 104 -25.11 2.85 2.96
CA GLU A 104 -24.68 4.07 2.27
C GLU A 104 -23.60 4.84 3.06
N ALA A 105 -23.69 4.86 4.40
CA ALA A 105 -22.73 5.57 5.24
C ALA A 105 -21.33 4.95 5.11
N ALA A 106 -21.22 3.63 5.18
CA ALA A 106 -19.97 2.89 5.00
C ALA A 106 -19.35 3.13 3.62
N ARG A 107 -20.15 3.21 2.55
CA ARG A 107 -19.67 3.57 1.21
C ARG A 107 -19.11 4.99 1.15
N ARG A 108 -19.76 5.97 1.81
CA ARG A 108 -19.24 7.34 1.91
C ARG A 108 -17.93 7.39 2.70
N GLU A 109 -17.82 6.64 3.78
CA GLU A 109 -16.60 6.54 4.58
C GLU A 109 -15.45 5.89 3.79
N ALA A 110 -15.71 4.79 3.09
CA ALA A 110 -14.73 4.15 2.23
C ALA A 110 -14.24 5.09 1.12
N ARG A 111 -15.15 5.81 0.44
CA ARG A 111 -14.78 6.83 -0.56
C ARG A 111 -13.91 7.93 0.04
N ALA A 112 -14.23 8.42 1.24
CA ALA A 112 -13.41 9.42 1.92
C ALA A 112 -12.01 8.88 2.26
N THR A 113 -11.89 7.61 2.64
CA THR A 113 -10.59 6.95 2.87
C THR A 113 -9.78 6.83 1.58
N ILE A 114 -10.39 6.38 0.47
CA ILE A 114 -9.73 6.28 -0.84
C ILE A 114 -9.24 7.66 -1.30
N ARG A 115 -10.05 8.70 -1.12
CA ARG A 115 -9.64 10.07 -1.43
C ARG A 115 -8.42 10.51 -0.61
N ARG A 116 -8.34 10.14 0.68
CA ARG A 116 -7.14 10.41 1.49
C ARG A 116 -5.90 9.66 0.96
N SER A 117 -6.06 8.44 0.43
CA SER A 117 -4.97 7.74 -0.26
C SER A 117 -4.46 8.54 -1.45
N LYS A 118 -5.38 9.10 -2.27
CA LYS A 118 -5.00 9.98 -3.39
C LYS A 118 -4.28 11.23 -2.93
N GLU A 119 -4.80 11.90 -1.90
CA GLU A 119 -4.20 13.09 -1.29
C GLU A 119 -2.82 12.81 -0.68
N ALA A 120 -2.58 11.57 -0.24
CA ALA A 120 -1.27 11.09 0.22
C ALA A 120 -0.28 10.76 -0.92
N GLY A 121 -0.66 10.98 -2.18
CA GLY A 121 0.20 10.75 -3.35
C GLY A 121 0.21 9.31 -3.87
N ALA A 122 -0.77 8.49 -3.48
CA ALA A 122 -0.84 7.10 -3.92
C ALA A 122 -0.97 6.96 -5.43
N THR A 123 -0.15 6.08 -6.00
CA THR A 123 -0.28 5.58 -7.38
C THR A 123 -1.18 4.35 -7.40
N PHE A 124 -0.97 3.47 -6.42
CA PHE A 124 -1.79 2.27 -6.20
C PHE A 124 -2.54 2.41 -4.87
N CYS A 125 -3.78 1.97 -4.84
CA CYS A 125 -4.59 1.87 -3.63
C CYS A 125 -5.04 0.42 -3.47
N PHE A 126 -4.50 -0.25 -2.46
CA PHE A 126 -4.77 -1.66 -2.20
C PHE A 126 -5.73 -1.77 -1.03
N LEU A 127 -6.85 -2.48 -1.20
CA LEU A 127 -7.70 -2.77 -0.04
C LEU A 127 -6.89 -3.62 0.94
N HIS A 128 -6.78 -3.14 2.18
CA HIS A 128 -6.01 -3.86 3.19
C HIS A 128 -6.67 -5.21 3.50
N HIS A 129 -5.85 -6.22 3.80
CA HIS A 129 -6.32 -7.58 4.06
C HIS A 129 -7.40 -7.61 5.16
N SER A 130 -7.21 -6.83 6.23
CA SER A 130 -8.17 -6.75 7.34
C SER A 130 -9.57 -6.32 6.91
N SER A 131 -9.72 -5.61 5.79
CA SER A 131 -11.00 -5.26 5.18
C SER A 131 -11.39 -6.19 4.03
N ALA A 132 -10.47 -6.48 3.10
CA ALA A 132 -10.76 -7.31 1.92
C ALA A 132 -11.22 -8.72 2.28
N GLU A 133 -10.64 -9.30 3.33
CA GLU A 133 -10.93 -10.68 3.76
C GLU A 133 -12.34 -10.83 4.36
N GLN A 134 -12.88 -9.77 4.96
CA GLN A 134 -14.25 -9.76 5.47
C GLN A 134 -15.29 -9.91 4.35
N LEU A 135 -14.93 -9.55 3.11
CA LEU A 135 -15.80 -9.64 1.93
C LEU A 135 -15.78 -11.03 1.28
N VAL A 136 -14.88 -11.93 1.70
CA VAL A 136 -14.71 -13.25 1.07
C VAL A 136 -15.89 -14.17 1.41
N ASN A 137 -16.57 -14.63 0.37
CA ASN A 137 -17.60 -15.67 0.46
C ASN A 137 -17.07 -16.97 -0.18
N LYS A 138 -16.60 -17.89 0.66
CA LYS A 138 -16.02 -19.17 0.20
C LYS A 138 -17.04 -20.08 -0.48
N ASN A 139 -18.30 -20.08 -0.06
CA ASN A 139 -19.31 -20.94 -0.69
C ASN A 139 -19.64 -20.49 -2.12
N ARG A 140 -19.60 -19.17 -2.37
CA ARG A 140 -19.90 -18.60 -3.69
C ARG A 140 -18.67 -18.35 -4.55
N HIS A 141 -17.47 -18.50 -3.99
CA HIS A 141 -16.20 -18.16 -4.64
C HIS A 141 -16.18 -16.70 -5.12
N LYS A 142 -16.58 -15.78 -4.23
CA LYS A 142 -16.72 -14.35 -4.56
C LYS A 142 -16.16 -13.47 -3.46
N ILE A 143 -15.75 -12.27 -3.85
CA ILE A 143 -15.44 -11.16 -2.94
C ILE A 143 -16.59 -10.17 -3.06
N ALA A 144 -17.47 -10.16 -2.05
CA ALA A 144 -18.69 -9.37 -2.10
C ALA A 144 -18.37 -7.88 -2.26
N ARG A 145 -19.02 -7.21 -3.22
CA ARG A 145 -18.93 -5.77 -3.44
C ARG A 145 -17.53 -5.23 -3.73
N LEU A 146 -16.58 -6.07 -4.16
CA LEU A 146 -15.24 -5.59 -4.47
C LEU A 146 -15.26 -4.52 -5.59
N ASP A 147 -16.17 -4.67 -6.54
CA ASP A 147 -16.45 -3.74 -7.62
C ASP A 147 -16.73 -2.32 -7.12
N ASP A 148 -17.54 -2.14 -6.07
CA ASP A 148 -17.80 -0.83 -5.43
C ASP A 148 -16.48 -0.10 -5.13
N TYR A 149 -15.52 -0.80 -4.53
CA TYR A 149 -14.26 -0.20 -4.09
C TYR A 149 -13.29 0.03 -5.24
N THR A 150 -13.18 -0.92 -6.17
CA THR A 150 -12.32 -0.77 -7.35
C THR A 150 -12.77 0.40 -8.23
N ASP A 151 -14.08 0.59 -8.42
CA ASP A 151 -14.65 1.74 -9.13
C ASP A 151 -14.32 3.07 -8.41
N MET A 152 -14.48 3.13 -7.08
CA MET A 152 -14.09 4.31 -6.29
C MET A 152 -12.60 4.64 -6.44
N ILE A 153 -11.73 3.62 -6.45
CA ILE A 153 -10.27 3.80 -6.62
C ILE A 153 -9.94 4.35 -8.01
N ARG A 154 -10.57 3.80 -9.06
CA ARG A 154 -10.40 4.27 -10.45
C ARG A 154 -10.90 5.70 -10.61
N GLN A 155 -12.02 6.07 -9.99
CA GLN A 155 -12.57 7.44 -10.02
C GLN A 155 -11.62 8.48 -9.40
N GLU A 156 -10.82 8.10 -8.41
CA GLU A 156 -9.76 8.96 -7.84
C GLU A 156 -8.45 8.91 -8.65
N GLY A 157 -8.44 8.19 -9.79
CA GLY A 157 -7.30 8.09 -10.69
C GLY A 157 -6.14 7.30 -10.10
N MET A 158 -6.43 6.25 -9.34
CA MET A 158 -5.45 5.32 -8.78
C MET A 158 -5.65 3.91 -9.35
N ILE A 159 -4.65 3.06 -9.16
CA ILE A 159 -4.68 1.67 -9.61
C ILE A 159 -5.12 0.75 -8.45
N PRO A 160 -6.20 -0.04 -8.61
CA PRO A 160 -6.66 -0.97 -7.60
C PRO A 160 -5.77 -2.20 -7.49
N GLY A 161 -5.59 -2.66 -6.26
CA GLY A 161 -4.98 -3.94 -5.95
C GLY A 161 -5.47 -4.48 -4.61
N LEU A 162 -4.92 -5.60 -4.16
CA LEU A 162 -5.26 -6.18 -2.86
C LEU A 162 -4.02 -6.45 -2.02
N SER A 163 -4.09 -6.11 -0.74
CA SER A 163 -3.28 -6.76 0.28
C SER A 163 -4.02 -8.00 0.75
N ALA A 164 -3.38 -9.15 0.62
CA ALA A 164 -4.00 -10.45 0.83
C ALA A 164 -3.19 -11.28 1.82
N HIS A 165 -3.85 -11.83 2.84
CA HIS A 165 -3.30 -12.94 3.62
C HIS A 165 -4.05 -14.24 3.30
N MET A 166 -5.30 -14.18 2.84
CA MET A 166 -6.06 -15.32 2.33
C MET A 166 -5.79 -15.59 0.83
N PRO A 167 -5.33 -16.79 0.43
CA PRO A 167 -5.16 -17.16 -0.98
C PRO A 167 -6.44 -17.01 -1.82
N GLU A 168 -7.61 -17.16 -1.20
CA GLU A 168 -8.91 -16.96 -1.85
C GLU A 168 -9.08 -15.58 -2.49
N LEU A 169 -8.42 -14.53 -1.97
CA LEU A 169 -8.48 -13.20 -2.58
C LEU A 169 -7.88 -13.19 -4.00
N ILE A 170 -6.81 -13.95 -4.23
CA ILE A 170 -6.18 -14.08 -5.55
C ILE A 170 -7.06 -14.94 -6.44
N LEU A 171 -7.41 -16.15 -5.97
CA LEU A 171 -8.19 -17.11 -6.74
C LEU A 171 -9.54 -16.54 -7.20
N TYR A 172 -10.30 -15.96 -6.26
CA TYR A 172 -11.63 -15.44 -6.58
C TYR A 172 -11.56 -14.15 -7.41
N SER A 173 -10.46 -13.38 -7.33
CA SER A 173 -10.29 -12.22 -8.21
C SER A 173 -10.08 -12.63 -9.65
N ASP A 174 -9.20 -13.60 -9.90
CA ASP A 174 -8.94 -14.11 -11.23
C ASP A 174 -10.17 -14.86 -11.80
N GLU A 175 -10.85 -15.67 -10.99
CA GLU A 175 -12.06 -16.41 -11.40
C GLU A 175 -13.22 -15.49 -11.80
N ASN A 176 -13.39 -14.35 -11.13
CA ASN A 176 -14.51 -13.44 -11.37
C ASN A 176 -14.13 -12.24 -12.25
N GLY A 177 -12.86 -12.09 -12.64
CA GLY A 177 -12.38 -10.98 -13.46
C GLY A 177 -12.55 -9.62 -12.77
N TYR A 178 -12.32 -9.54 -11.46
CA TYR A 178 -12.36 -8.25 -10.74
C TYR A 178 -11.26 -7.31 -11.26
N ASP A 179 -11.52 -6.00 -11.21
CA ASP A 179 -10.58 -4.96 -11.61
C ASP A 179 -9.45 -4.82 -10.58
N ILE A 180 -8.52 -5.78 -10.60
CA ILE A 180 -7.36 -5.89 -9.71
C ILE A 180 -6.11 -6.11 -10.57
N GLU A 181 -5.17 -5.17 -10.51
CA GLU A 181 -3.98 -5.22 -11.37
C GLU A 181 -2.81 -6.00 -10.78
N THR A 182 -2.77 -6.13 -9.45
CA THR A 182 -1.76 -6.91 -8.73
C THR A 182 -2.17 -7.15 -7.27
N TYR A 183 -1.43 -8.02 -6.61
CA TYR A 183 -1.63 -8.46 -5.24
C TYR A 183 -0.32 -8.34 -4.46
N ILE A 184 -0.41 -8.06 -3.15
CA ILE A 184 0.67 -8.34 -2.21
C ILE A 184 0.22 -9.45 -1.26
N GLN A 185 1.01 -10.51 -1.16
CA GLN A 185 0.68 -11.72 -0.41
C GLN A 185 1.90 -12.19 0.39
N LEU A 186 1.66 -12.65 1.62
CA LEU A 186 2.70 -13.32 2.41
C LEU A 186 3.04 -14.67 1.78
N TYR A 187 4.33 -14.93 1.57
CA TYR A 187 4.79 -16.17 0.94
C TYR A 187 4.68 -17.40 1.85
N ASN A 188 4.60 -17.21 3.18
CA ASN A 188 4.71 -18.29 4.17
C ASN A 188 3.38 -18.61 4.88
N CYS A 189 2.25 -18.55 4.18
CA CYS A 189 0.95 -18.97 4.73
C CYS A 189 0.87 -20.48 4.91
#